data_AF-A0A523NRE5-F1
#
_entry.id   AF-A0A523NRE5-F1
#
_cell.length_a   1.000
_cell.length_b   1.000
_cell.length_c   1.000
_cell.angle_alpha   90.00
_cell.angle_beta   90.00
_cell.angle_gamma   90.00
#
_symmetry.space_group_name_H-M   'P 1'
#
loop_
_entity.id
_entity.type
_entity.pdbx_description
1 polymer ?
#
loop_
_entity_poly.entity_id
_entity_poly.type
_entity_poly.pdbx_seq_one_letter_code
_entity_poly.pdbx_strand_id
1 'polypeptide(L)'
;MALMALLVCGQASGIAEGSPASSGQYSEAKKSFYGLVNSQAKTSQRKNWLTVIREFEEIFKKYPESAEAPKASFTVGRLYHRMGNVLGNPADMAVASQYYRDLIKNYSSNSLSDDALIYLADIYLQKKNYSSAQDVYLDIIKNFASGDQLTKAKSRLRKIQTRMHKDRRITDLRKSLGKNIAVKAKGKVDPVPFQALKKRKGTPLIVVDAGHGGKDYGAKGHSGLWEKHLNLTLAKRLKEILEKRYKYSVWLTRDVDTFIALKDRGEMANKIDADLFVSIHANAAERRSARGFETYYLGTASNERAIATAARENGDLVHSVADDVVQEILASLISTTKINDSSRLAAKVQNKMSKTLTRKFSGARSLGVKEGPFFVLHQTSMPSILVEVGFVTNADEEKRLKSKNYQNWLAESIARGIHEFLKEKAPSI
;
A
#
# COMPACT_ATOMS: atom_id res chain seq x y z
N MET A 1 -25.04 60.36 35.08
CA MET A 1 -24.64 59.07 35.69
C MET A 1 -25.24 57.95 34.83
N ALA A 2 -24.58 57.54 33.76
CA ALA A 2 -23.66 56.38 33.68
C ALA A 2 -24.40 55.04 33.92
N LEU A 3 -25.08 54.54 32.88
CA LEU A 3 -24.70 53.45 31.96
C LEU A 3 -24.80 52.03 32.55
N MET A 4 -25.85 51.31 32.11
CA MET A 4 -26.02 49.87 32.23
C MET A 4 -24.89 49.13 31.51
N ALA A 5 -24.15 48.29 32.23
CA ALA A 5 -23.20 47.35 31.66
C ALA A 5 -23.87 45.97 31.51
N LEU A 6 -24.14 45.58 30.27
CA LEU A 6 -24.41 44.20 29.88
C LEU A 6 -23.13 43.38 30.08
N LEU A 7 -23.12 42.48 31.06
CA LEU A 7 -22.13 41.41 31.12
C LEU A 7 -22.47 40.36 30.05
N VAL A 8 -21.80 40.45 28.91
CA VAL A 8 -21.68 39.36 27.96
C VAL A 8 -20.68 38.36 28.54
N CYS A 9 -21.17 37.28 29.15
CA CYS A 9 -20.35 36.11 29.44
C CYS A 9 -19.95 35.47 28.10
N GLY A 10 -18.76 35.82 27.62
CA GLY A 10 -18.10 35.07 26.56
C GLY A 10 -17.79 33.66 27.07
N GLN A 11 -18.47 32.66 26.52
CA GLN A 11 -18.00 31.27 26.62
C GLN A 11 -16.72 31.18 25.78
N ALA A 12 -15.58 31.32 26.44
CA ALA A 12 -14.35 30.76 25.94
C ALA A 12 -14.48 29.22 26.06
N SER A 13 -14.85 28.56 24.97
CA SER A 13 -14.72 27.11 24.82
C SER A 13 -13.23 26.77 24.73
N GLY A 14 -12.56 26.80 25.88
CA GLY A 14 -11.23 26.24 26.06
C GLY A 14 -11.34 24.72 26.02
N ILE A 15 -10.63 24.10 25.08
CA ILE A 15 -10.38 22.67 25.09
C ILE A 15 -9.68 22.39 26.43
N ALA A 16 -10.35 21.67 27.34
CA ALA A 16 -9.79 21.31 28.62
C ALA A 16 -8.47 20.57 28.40
N GLU A 17 -7.38 21.02 29.04
CA GLU A 17 -6.13 20.28 29.10
C GLU A 17 -6.44 18.83 29.53
N GLY A 18 -5.94 17.86 28.77
CA GLY A 18 -6.30 16.45 28.93
C GLY A 18 -6.07 15.98 30.37
N SER A 19 -7.05 15.27 30.94
CA SER A 19 -6.88 14.66 32.26
C SER A 19 -5.67 13.71 32.21
N PRO A 20 -4.68 13.82 33.12
CA PRO A 20 -3.56 12.89 33.16
C PRO A 20 -4.00 11.42 33.23
N ALA A 21 -5.19 11.17 33.82
CA ALA A 21 -5.80 9.85 33.89
C ALA A 21 -6.33 9.35 32.52
N SER A 22 -6.96 10.20 31.70
CA SER A 22 -7.44 9.82 30.36
C SER A 22 -6.27 9.53 29.42
N SER A 23 -5.23 10.37 29.46
CA SER A 23 -4.00 10.18 28.69
C SER A 23 -3.26 8.89 29.06
N GLY A 24 -3.15 8.59 30.36
CA GLY A 24 -2.55 7.36 30.86
C GLY A 24 -3.31 6.10 30.42
N GLN A 25 -4.63 6.08 30.59
CA GLN A 25 -5.47 4.95 30.16
C GLN A 25 -5.43 4.75 28.65
N TYR A 26 -5.43 5.83 27.87
CA TYR A 26 -5.29 5.77 26.42
C TYR A 26 -3.94 5.19 26.00
N SER A 27 -2.86 5.55 26.69
CA SER A 27 -1.53 4.98 26.45
C SER A 27 -1.49 3.47 26.70
N GLU A 28 -2.12 3.00 27.78
CA GLU A 28 -2.17 1.58 28.09
C GLU A 28 -3.05 0.79 27.10
N ALA A 29 -4.23 1.31 26.77
CA ALA A 29 -5.11 0.71 25.76
C ALA A 29 -4.41 0.59 24.39
N LYS A 30 -3.56 1.57 24.03
CA LYS A 30 -2.71 1.48 22.83
C LYS A 30 -1.70 0.34 22.92
N LYS A 31 -1.07 0.09 24.07
CA LYS A 31 -0.14 -1.05 24.22
C LYS A 31 -0.87 -2.38 24.01
N SER A 32 -2.04 -2.55 24.62
CA SER A 32 -2.89 -3.72 24.41
C SER A 32 -3.32 -3.88 22.96
N PHE A 33 -3.69 -2.77 22.31
CA PHE A 33 -3.98 -2.73 20.88
C PHE A 33 -2.81 -3.26 20.05
N TYR A 34 -1.60 -2.73 20.24
CA TYR A 34 -0.41 -3.19 19.51
C TYR A 34 -0.10 -4.66 19.81
N GLY A 35 -0.23 -5.07 21.08
CA GLY A 35 -0.04 -6.45 21.51
C GLY A 35 -1.05 -7.44 20.93
N LEU A 36 -2.27 -7.01 20.62
CA LEU A 36 -3.28 -7.78 19.90
C LEU A 36 -2.94 -7.86 18.41
N VAL A 37 -2.81 -6.71 17.75
CA VAL A 37 -2.78 -6.64 16.29
C VAL A 37 -1.49 -7.17 15.67
N ASN A 38 -0.41 -7.27 16.45
CA ASN A 38 0.87 -7.86 16.03
C ASN A 38 0.94 -9.40 16.23
N SER A 39 -0.14 -10.05 16.66
CA SER A 39 -0.17 -11.50 16.87
C SER A 39 -1.31 -12.16 16.09
N GLN A 40 -0.98 -12.98 15.11
CA GLN A 40 -1.97 -13.75 14.35
C GLN A 40 -2.79 -14.68 15.26
N ALA A 41 -2.13 -15.32 16.23
CA ALA A 41 -2.80 -16.20 17.20
C ALA A 41 -3.78 -15.45 18.12
N LYS A 42 -3.52 -14.18 18.43
CA LYS A 42 -4.46 -13.36 19.21
C LYS A 42 -5.59 -12.82 18.35
N THR A 43 -5.30 -12.39 17.12
CA THR A 43 -6.28 -11.82 16.19
C THR A 43 -7.25 -12.86 15.63
N SER A 44 -6.93 -14.15 15.64
CA SER A 44 -7.87 -15.23 15.30
C SER A 44 -8.95 -15.46 16.37
N GLN A 45 -8.81 -14.88 17.57
CA GLN A 45 -9.72 -15.09 18.69
C GLN A 45 -10.52 -13.83 19.01
N ARG A 46 -11.84 -13.88 18.79
CA ARG A 46 -12.79 -12.79 19.08
C ARG A 46 -12.63 -12.19 20.48
N LYS A 47 -12.42 -13.04 21.50
CA LYS A 47 -12.28 -12.61 22.90
C LYS A 47 -11.19 -11.55 23.08
N ASN A 48 -10.07 -11.67 22.38
CA ASN A 48 -8.93 -10.76 22.52
C ASN A 48 -9.24 -9.37 21.95
N TRP A 49 -9.97 -9.31 20.83
CA TRP A 49 -10.48 -8.06 20.28
C TRP A 49 -11.42 -7.35 21.26
N LEU A 50 -12.38 -8.09 21.82
CA LEU A 50 -13.35 -7.53 22.75
C LEU A 50 -12.69 -7.01 24.04
N THR A 51 -11.60 -7.64 24.49
CA THR A 51 -10.82 -7.12 25.63
C THR A 51 -10.25 -5.74 25.32
N VAL A 52 -9.52 -5.59 24.21
CA VAL A 52 -8.93 -4.29 23.83
C VAL A 52 -10.00 -3.24 23.54
N ILE A 53 -11.10 -3.63 22.89
CA ILE A 53 -12.23 -2.72 22.62
C ILE A 53 -12.76 -2.14 23.92
N ARG A 54 -12.96 -2.95 24.96
CA ARG A 54 -13.45 -2.48 26.26
C ARG A 54 -12.51 -1.46 26.89
N GLU A 55 -11.20 -1.62 26.76
CA GLU A 55 -10.23 -0.67 27.30
C GLU A 55 -10.41 0.73 26.68
N PHE A 56 -10.63 0.82 25.36
CA PHE A 56 -10.93 2.11 24.72
C PHE A 56 -12.34 2.63 25.05
N GLU A 57 -13.33 1.74 25.16
CA GLU A 57 -14.69 2.14 25.55
C GLU A 57 -14.74 2.82 26.92
N GLU A 58 -13.98 2.31 27.88
CA GLU A 58 -13.92 2.89 29.22
C GLU A 58 -13.42 4.34 29.23
N ILE A 59 -12.54 4.71 28.29
CA ILE A 59 -11.94 6.05 28.24
C ILE A 59 -12.99 7.11 27.91
N PHE A 60 -13.75 6.93 26.83
CA PHE A 60 -14.77 7.91 26.45
C PHE A 60 -16.05 7.80 27.28
N LYS A 61 -16.29 6.67 27.98
CA LYS A 61 -17.35 6.55 28.99
C LYS A 61 -17.01 7.34 30.26
N LYS A 62 -15.76 7.27 30.73
CA LYS A 62 -15.31 7.93 31.96
C LYS A 62 -14.92 9.39 31.76
N TYR A 63 -14.35 9.72 30.60
CA TYR A 63 -13.82 11.03 30.29
C TYR A 63 -14.37 11.57 28.96
N PRO A 64 -15.69 11.71 28.78
CA PRO A 64 -16.31 12.09 27.50
C PRO A 64 -15.82 13.44 26.95
N GLU A 65 -15.44 14.37 27.83
CA GLU A 65 -14.95 15.70 27.45
C GLU A 65 -13.42 15.76 27.23
N SER A 66 -12.72 14.63 27.38
CA SER A 66 -11.26 14.59 27.21
C SER A 66 -10.86 14.63 25.73
N ALA A 67 -9.65 15.14 25.45
CA ALA A 67 -9.06 15.09 24.11
C ALA A 67 -8.85 13.65 23.59
N GLU A 68 -8.85 12.65 24.49
CA GLU A 68 -8.73 11.23 24.15
C GLU A 68 -10.07 10.57 23.81
N ALA A 69 -11.20 11.14 24.22
CA ALA A 69 -12.52 10.56 24.02
C ALA A 69 -12.88 10.32 22.54
N PRO A 70 -12.75 11.33 21.63
CA PRO A 70 -12.99 11.10 20.21
C PRO A 70 -11.98 10.11 19.60
N LYS A 71 -10.71 10.15 20.04
CA LYS A 71 -9.66 9.21 19.57
C LYS A 71 -9.99 7.77 19.96
N ALA A 72 -10.45 7.55 21.19
CA ALA A 72 -10.83 6.25 21.71
C ALA A 72 -12.10 5.72 21.02
N SER A 73 -13.12 6.56 20.85
CA SER A 73 -14.36 6.20 20.14
C SER A 73 -14.09 5.82 18.68
N PHE A 74 -13.27 6.60 17.98
CA PHE A 74 -12.83 6.29 16.63
C PHE A 74 -12.05 4.97 16.56
N THR A 75 -11.16 4.73 17.53
CA THR A 75 -10.37 3.49 17.64
C THR A 75 -11.25 2.26 17.85
N VAL A 76 -12.33 2.37 18.64
CA VAL A 76 -13.31 1.28 18.81
C VAL A 76 -14.00 0.93 17.49
N GLY A 77 -14.46 1.94 16.73
CA GLY A 77 -15.02 1.73 15.40
C GLY A 77 -14.05 0.98 14.47
N ARG A 78 -12.77 1.38 14.48
CA ARG A 78 -11.70 0.70 13.70
C ARG A 78 -11.47 -0.74 14.16
N LEU A 79 -11.47 -1.00 15.46
CA LEU A 79 -11.28 -2.34 16.02
C LEU A 79 -12.41 -3.30 15.61
N TYR A 80 -13.66 -2.86 15.68
CA TYR A 80 -14.79 -3.65 15.19
C TYR A 80 -14.74 -3.88 13.67
N HIS A 81 -14.41 -2.85 12.89
CA HIS A 81 -14.26 -2.99 11.44
C HIS A 81 -13.16 -4.00 11.10
N ARG A 82 -12.01 -3.93 11.78
CA ARG A 82 -10.90 -4.86 11.58
C ARG A 82 -11.24 -6.28 12.03
N MET A 83 -11.83 -6.44 13.21
CA MET A 83 -12.28 -7.73 13.72
C MET A 83 -13.27 -8.39 12.75
N GLY A 84 -14.24 -7.62 12.22
CA GLY A 84 -15.20 -8.10 11.23
C GLY A 84 -14.52 -8.59 9.94
N ASN A 85 -13.45 -7.91 9.48
CA ASN A 85 -12.69 -8.33 8.31
C ASN A 85 -11.88 -9.60 8.57
N VAL A 86 -11.20 -9.66 9.72
CA VAL A 86 -10.32 -10.79 10.08
C VAL A 86 -11.14 -12.06 10.34
N LEU A 87 -12.27 -11.93 11.03
CA LEU A 87 -13.12 -13.06 11.42
C LEU A 87 -14.26 -13.33 10.42
N GLY A 88 -14.42 -12.49 9.39
CA GLY A 88 -15.47 -12.62 8.39
C GLY A 88 -16.90 -12.43 8.95
N ASN A 89 -17.08 -11.63 9.99
CA ASN A 89 -18.38 -11.44 10.66
C ASN A 89 -19.02 -10.07 10.32
N PRO A 90 -20.10 -10.04 9.52
CA PRO A 90 -20.78 -8.80 9.13
C PRO A 90 -21.43 -8.02 10.29
N ALA A 91 -21.76 -8.68 11.41
CA ALA A 91 -22.34 -8.01 12.57
C ALA A 91 -21.36 -7.00 13.18
N ASP A 92 -20.07 -7.32 13.19
CA ASP A 92 -19.03 -6.41 13.70
C ASP A 92 -18.87 -5.16 12.82
N MET A 93 -19.11 -5.29 11.50
CA MET A 93 -19.13 -4.14 10.60
C MET A 93 -20.31 -3.19 10.87
N ALA A 94 -21.45 -3.75 11.26
CA ALA A 94 -22.61 -2.95 11.64
C ALA A 94 -22.31 -2.18 12.94
N VAL A 95 -21.68 -2.84 13.91
CA VAL A 95 -21.22 -2.20 15.15
C VAL A 95 -20.20 -1.10 14.87
N ALA A 96 -19.21 -1.35 14.00
CA ALA A 96 -18.25 -0.34 13.59
C ALA A 96 -18.92 0.90 12.95
N SER A 97 -19.89 0.67 12.07
CA SER A 97 -20.67 1.74 11.44
C SER A 97 -21.41 2.58 12.48
N GLN A 98 -21.92 1.96 13.55
CA GLN A 98 -22.59 2.66 14.63
C GLN A 98 -21.62 3.55 15.41
N TYR A 99 -20.44 3.05 15.78
CA TYR A 99 -19.41 3.87 16.44
C TYR A 99 -18.97 5.06 15.60
N TYR A 100 -18.81 4.91 14.28
CA TYR A 100 -18.50 6.04 13.41
C TYR A 100 -19.62 7.08 13.39
N ARG A 101 -20.88 6.66 13.30
CA ARG A 101 -22.03 7.58 13.37
C ARG A 101 -22.13 8.29 14.72
N ASP A 102 -21.89 7.57 15.80
CA ASP A 102 -21.91 8.14 17.16
C ASP A 102 -20.78 9.15 17.36
N LEU A 103 -19.59 8.87 16.81
CA LEU A 103 -18.48 9.83 16.80
C LEU A 103 -18.88 11.12 16.08
N ILE A 104 -19.42 11.01 14.86
CA ILE A 104 -19.85 12.17 14.06
C ILE A 104 -20.93 12.98 14.79
N LYS A 105 -21.86 12.29 15.46
CA LYS A 105 -22.93 12.93 16.24
C LYS A 105 -22.39 13.67 17.46
N ASN A 106 -21.51 13.03 18.22
CA ASN A 106 -21.07 13.52 19.53
C ASN A 106 -19.86 14.48 19.43
N TYR A 107 -19.07 14.40 18.35
CA TYR A 107 -17.85 15.18 18.14
C TYR A 107 -17.81 15.82 16.74
N SER A 108 -18.93 16.38 16.30
CA SER A 108 -19.14 16.87 14.92
C SER A 108 -18.10 17.88 14.41
N SER A 109 -17.51 18.70 15.28
CA SER A 109 -16.46 19.67 14.94
C SER A 109 -15.03 19.11 15.05
N ASN A 110 -14.87 17.86 15.49
CA ASN A 110 -13.57 17.22 15.62
C ASN A 110 -13.05 16.74 14.26
N SER A 111 -11.74 16.86 14.02
CA SER A 111 -11.13 16.38 12.77
C SER A 111 -11.42 14.90 12.52
N LEU A 112 -11.46 14.04 13.54
CA LEU A 112 -11.73 12.61 13.37
C LEU A 112 -13.14 12.28 12.84
N SER A 113 -14.06 13.24 12.82
CA SER A 113 -15.39 13.04 12.25
C SER A 113 -15.36 12.90 10.73
N ASP A 114 -14.44 13.56 10.01
CA ASP A 114 -14.30 13.36 8.57
C ASP A 114 -13.64 12.00 8.24
N ASP A 115 -12.68 11.57 9.06
CA ASP A 115 -12.09 10.24 9.01
C ASP A 115 -13.15 9.16 9.24
N ALA A 116 -14.01 9.33 10.25
CA ALA A 116 -15.11 8.40 10.53
C ALA A 116 -16.10 8.28 9.36
N LEU A 117 -16.41 9.39 8.69
CA LEU A 117 -17.22 9.38 7.46
C LEU A 117 -16.53 8.58 6.34
N ILE A 118 -15.20 8.70 6.18
CA ILE A 118 -14.46 7.90 5.19
C ILE A 118 -14.59 6.39 5.48
N TYR A 119 -14.40 5.97 6.72
CA TYR A 119 -14.54 4.56 7.10
C TYR A 119 -15.97 4.05 6.97
N LEU A 120 -16.97 4.87 7.29
CA LEU A 120 -18.38 4.55 7.09
C LEU A 120 -18.70 4.34 5.59
N ALA A 121 -18.18 5.20 4.71
CA ALA A 121 -18.31 5.03 3.28
C ALA A 121 -17.63 3.74 2.77
N ASP A 122 -16.47 3.38 3.33
CA ASP A 122 -15.77 2.15 2.96
C ASP A 122 -16.57 0.89 3.35
N ILE A 123 -17.23 0.89 4.50
CA ILE A 123 -18.15 -0.19 4.88
C ILE A 123 -19.32 -0.28 3.89
N TYR A 124 -19.91 0.84 3.46
CA TYR A 124 -20.95 0.82 2.44
C TYR A 124 -20.44 0.29 1.09
N LEU A 125 -19.22 0.65 0.69
CA LEU A 125 -18.60 0.14 -0.54
C LEU A 125 -18.34 -1.37 -0.49
N GLN A 126 -17.89 -1.92 0.64
CA GLN A 126 -17.73 -3.36 0.82
C GLN A 126 -19.06 -4.09 0.64
N LYS A 127 -20.16 -3.50 1.14
CA LYS A 127 -21.52 -4.01 0.97
C LYS A 127 -22.12 -3.71 -0.41
N LYS A 128 -21.34 -3.10 -1.32
CA LYS A 128 -21.78 -2.61 -2.65
C LYS A 128 -22.97 -1.64 -2.59
N ASN A 129 -23.17 -0.98 -1.44
CA ASN A 129 -24.18 0.05 -1.27
C ASN A 129 -23.61 1.41 -1.72
N TYR A 130 -23.56 1.58 -3.05
CA TYR A 130 -22.97 2.78 -3.67
C TYR A 130 -23.75 4.06 -3.36
N SER A 131 -25.07 3.97 -3.16
CA SER A 131 -25.91 5.13 -2.82
C SER A 131 -25.53 5.70 -1.46
N SER A 132 -25.50 4.86 -0.42
CA SER A 132 -25.13 5.34 0.92
C SER A 132 -23.67 5.78 0.99
N ALA A 133 -22.77 5.16 0.22
CA ALA A 133 -21.39 5.65 0.10
C ALA A 133 -21.32 7.04 -0.55
N GLN A 134 -22.12 7.29 -1.60
CA GLN A 134 -22.23 8.59 -2.25
C GLN A 134 -22.74 9.66 -1.28
N ASP A 135 -23.80 9.36 -0.52
CA ASP A 135 -24.38 10.31 0.45
C ASP A 135 -23.34 10.74 1.48
N VAL A 136 -22.55 9.78 1.98
CA VAL A 136 -21.45 10.06 2.92
C VAL A 136 -20.35 10.92 2.30
N TYR A 137 -19.94 10.68 1.05
CA TYR A 137 -18.94 11.56 0.40
C TYR A 137 -19.46 12.97 0.15
N LEU A 138 -20.76 13.11 -0.17
CA LEU A 138 -21.39 14.42 -0.30
C LEU A 138 -21.43 15.15 1.04
N ASP A 139 -21.69 14.42 2.13
CA ASP A 139 -21.65 14.96 3.49
C ASP A 139 -20.26 15.51 3.86
N ILE A 140 -19.19 14.75 3.57
CA ILE A 140 -17.80 15.22 3.73
C ILE A 140 -17.57 16.50 2.92
N ILE A 141 -17.99 16.53 1.65
CA ILE A 141 -17.78 17.69 0.78
C ILE A 141 -18.52 18.93 1.28
N LYS A 142 -19.71 18.75 1.85
CA LYS A 142 -20.56 19.84 2.33
C LYS A 142 -20.08 20.40 3.67
N ASN A 143 -19.76 19.51 4.61
CA ASN A 143 -19.57 19.87 6.01
C ASN A 143 -18.09 19.95 6.43
N PHE A 144 -17.17 19.38 5.64
CA PHE A 144 -15.72 19.35 5.91
C PHE A 144 -14.92 19.92 4.73
N ALA A 145 -15.30 21.13 4.29
CA ALA A 145 -14.73 21.81 3.12
C ALA A 145 -13.24 22.22 3.26
N SER A 146 -12.68 22.15 4.47
CA SER A 146 -11.25 22.38 4.76
C SER A 146 -10.55 21.14 5.36
N GLY A 147 -11.24 20.00 5.44
CA GLY A 147 -10.69 18.75 5.98
C GLY A 147 -9.70 18.09 5.01
N ASP A 148 -8.74 17.34 5.55
CA ASP A 148 -7.73 16.59 4.78
C ASP A 148 -8.39 15.50 3.91
N GLN A 149 -9.56 15.01 4.31
CA GLN A 149 -10.31 13.98 3.59
C GLN A 149 -11.12 14.50 2.39
N LEU A 150 -11.22 15.82 2.17
CA LEU A 150 -12.04 16.41 1.10
C LEU A 150 -11.64 15.95 -0.30
N THR A 151 -10.33 15.96 -0.60
CA THR A 151 -9.80 15.56 -1.91
C THR A 151 -10.11 14.08 -2.19
N LYS A 152 -10.01 13.25 -1.15
CA LYS A 152 -10.32 11.82 -1.20
C LYS A 152 -11.82 11.59 -1.44
N ALA A 153 -12.69 12.31 -0.74
CA ALA A 153 -14.13 12.22 -0.92
C ALA A 153 -14.56 12.61 -2.35
N LYS A 154 -14.05 13.73 -2.90
CA LYS A 154 -14.31 14.17 -4.29
C LYS A 154 -13.87 13.11 -5.30
N SER A 155 -12.67 12.56 -5.14
CA SER A 155 -12.12 11.53 -6.03
C SER A 155 -12.95 10.24 -6.00
N ARG A 156 -13.29 9.75 -4.79
CA ARG A 156 -14.09 8.54 -4.61
C ARG A 156 -15.53 8.71 -5.11
N LEU A 157 -16.15 9.86 -4.84
CA LEU A 157 -17.48 10.21 -5.37
C LEU A 157 -17.52 10.15 -6.90
N ARG A 158 -16.53 10.72 -7.59
CA ARG A 158 -16.45 10.67 -9.06
C ARG A 158 -16.35 9.23 -9.58
N LYS A 159 -15.55 8.38 -8.93
CA LYS A 159 -15.41 6.95 -9.28
C LYS A 159 -16.74 6.22 -9.11
N ILE A 160 -17.46 6.47 -8.02
CA ILE A 160 -18.76 5.85 -7.72
C ILE A 160 -19.84 6.33 -8.69
N GLN A 161 -19.94 7.63 -8.95
CA GLN A 161 -20.89 8.18 -9.93
C GLN A 161 -20.68 7.60 -11.32
N THR A 162 -19.42 7.44 -11.74
CA THR A 162 -19.07 6.79 -13.01
C THR A 162 -19.55 5.34 -13.04
N ARG A 163 -19.39 4.60 -11.93
CA ARG A 163 -19.81 3.21 -11.79
C ARG A 163 -21.34 3.08 -11.79
N MET A 164 -22.02 3.88 -10.97
CA MET A 164 -23.49 3.90 -10.90
C MET A 164 -24.11 4.28 -12.25
N HIS A 165 -23.52 5.21 -12.99
CA HIS A 165 -23.97 5.55 -14.35
C HIS A 165 -23.74 4.41 -15.34
N LYS A 166 -22.62 3.67 -15.25
CA LYS A 166 -22.39 2.45 -16.04
C LYS A 166 -23.40 1.36 -15.69
N ASP A 167 -23.65 1.12 -14.41
CA ASP A 167 -24.60 0.11 -13.93
C ASP A 167 -26.03 0.45 -14.35
N ARG A 168 -26.40 1.74 -14.30
CA ARG A 168 -27.68 2.25 -14.82
C ARG A 168 -27.78 2.05 -16.33
N ARG A 169 -26.75 2.42 -17.11
CA ARG A 169 -26.71 2.16 -18.57
C ARG A 169 -26.81 0.67 -18.89
N ILE A 170 -26.15 -0.21 -18.15
CA ILE A 170 -26.25 -1.67 -18.32
C ILE A 170 -27.66 -2.15 -18.00
N THR A 171 -28.29 -1.60 -16.96
CA THR A 171 -29.67 -1.93 -16.57
C THR A 171 -30.67 -1.46 -17.63
N ASP A 172 -30.52 -0.23 -18.13
CA ASP A 172 -31.33 0.34 -19.20
C ASP A 172 -31.13 -0.44 -20.51
N LEU A 173 -29.88 -0.82 -20.82
CA LEU A 173 -29.54 -1.64 -21.98
C LEU A 173 -30.16 -3.04 -21.87
N ARG A 174 -30.07 -3.71 -20.71
CA ARG A 174 -30.74 -5.00 -20.44
C ARG A 174 -32.26 -4.90 -20.54
N LYS A 175 -32.84 -3.80 -20.08
CA LYS A 175 -34.28 -3.53 -20.17
C LYS A 175 -34.70 -3.27 -21.63
N SER A 176 -33.85 -2.61 -22.43
CA SER A 176 -34.06 -2.39 -23.86
C SER A 176 -33.88 -3.67 -24.70
N LEU A 177 -32.93 -4.53 -24.33
CA LEU A 177 -32.63 -5.81 -24.99
C LEU A 177 -33.58 -6.95 -24.53
N GLY A 178 -34.38 -6.72 -23.48
CA GLY A 178 -35.37 -7.65 -22.95
C GLY A 178 -36.63 -7.81 -23.80
N LYS A 179 -36.74 -7.11 -24.93
CA LYS A 179 -37.74 -7.40 -25.98
C LYS A 179 -37.00 -7.87 -27.22
N ASN A 180 -36.93 -9.19 -27.38
CA ASN A 180 -36.38 -9.92 -28.53
C ASN A 180 -34.86 -9.84 -28.69
N ILE A 181 -34.16 -10.87 -28.22
CA ILE A 181 -33.26 -11.76 -28.99
C ILE A 181 -32.42 -12.54 -27.97
N ALA A 182 -32.49 -13.87 -28.04
CA ALA A 182 -31.53 -14.75 -27.41
C ALA A 182 -30.16 -14.59 -28.10
N VAL A 183 -29.31 -13.68 -27.63
CA VAL A 183 -27.94 -13.54 -28.13
C VAL A 183 -27.03 -14.50 -27.36
N LYS A 184 -26.58 -15.57 -28.04
CA LYS A 184 -25.36 -16.30 -27.68
C LYS A 184 -24.20 -15.31 -27.67
N ALA A 185 -23.73 -14.94 -26.49
CA ALA A 185 -22.54 -14.11 -26.34
C ALA A 185 -21.30 -14.89 -26.84
N LYS A 186 -20.84 -14.57 -28.06
CA LYS A 186 -19.47 -14.88 -28.49
C LYS A 186 -18.53 -13.84 -27.89
N GLY A 187 -17.50 -14.34 -27.20
CA GLY A 187 -16.28 -13.59 -26.88
C GLY A 187 -16.27 -12.89 -25.51
N LYS A 188 -16.28 -13.65 -24.41
CA LYS A 188 -15.45 -13.25 -23.27
C LYS A 188 -14.01 -13.27 -23.78
N VAL A 189 -13.27 -12.18 -23.62
CA VAL A 189 -11.81 -12.29 -23.64
C VAL A 189 -11.50 -13.07 -22.37
N ASP A 190 -11.19 -14.35 -22.53
CA ASP A 190 -10.81 -15.19 -21.41
C ASP A 190 -9.62 -14.51 -20.70
N PRO A 191 -9.60 -14.45 -19.36
CA PRO A 191 -8.35 -14.18 -18.66
C PRO A 191 -7.34 -15.16 -19.24
N VAL A 192 -6.20 -14.66 -19.74
CA VAL A 192 -5.09 -15.52 -20.20
C VAL A 192 -4.94 -16.61 -19.15
N PRO A 193 -5.07 -17.90 -19.52
CA PRO A 193 -5.04 -18.97 -18.54
C PRO A 193 -3.76 -18.82 -17.74
N PHE A 194 -3.90 -18.66 -16.42
CA PHE A 194 -2.82 -18.83 -15.48
C PHE A 194 -2.44 -20.32 -15.56
N GLN A 195 -1.69 -20.68 -16.60
CA GLN A 195 -1.00 -21.96 -16.62
C GLN A 195 0.08 -21.83 -15.57
N ALA A 196 -0.23 -22.28 -14.35
CA ALA A 196 0.75 -22.41 -13.31
C ALA A 196 1.94 -23.19 -13.90
N LEU A 197 3.06 -22.49 -14.16
CA LEU A 197 4.30 -23.17 -14.46
C LEU A 197 4.57 -24.03 -13.23
N LYS A 198 4.45 -25.35 -13.39
CA LYS A 198 4.78 -26.28 -12.30
C LYS A 198 6.25 -26.02 -11.93
N LYS A 199 6.47 -25.54 -10.70
CA LYS A 199 7.80 -25.38 -10.09
C LYS A 199 8.61 -26.65 -10.36
N ARG A 200 9.68 -26.53 -11.15
CA ARG A 200 10.54 -27.69 -11.43
C ARG A 200 11.23 -28.07 -10.13
N LYS A 201 11.05 -29.31 -9.67
CA LYS A 201 11.61 -29.79 -8.41
C LYS A 201 13.11 -29.51 -8.36
N GLY A 202 13.57 -28.83 -7.30
CA GLY A 202 14.98 -28.46 -7.11
C GLY A 202 15.48 -27.25 -7.91
N THR A 203 14.62 -26.55 -8.66
CA THR A 203 14.98 -25.32 -9.39
C THR A 203 14.28 -24.11 -8.74
N PRO A 204 15.02 -23.09 -8.29
CA PRO A 204 14.43 -21.85 -7.80
C PRO A 204 13.47 -21.22 -8.81
N LEU A 205 12.28 -20.84 -8.35
CA LEU A 205 11.28 -20.08 -9.08
C LEU A 205 11.33 -18.62 -8.64
N ILE A 206 11.73 -17.74 -9.54
CA ILE A 206 11.89 -16.31 -9.28
C ILE A 206 10.79 -15.56 -10.01
N VAL A 207 10.04 -14.74 -9.29
CA VAL A 207 9.13 -13.77 -9.90
C VAL A 207 9.88 -12.46 -10.09
N VAL A 208 9.88 -11.96 -11.32
CA VAL A 208 10.40 -10.63 -11.65
C VAL A 208 9.21 -9.72 -11.98
N ASP A 209 9.00 -8.73 -11.14
CA ASP A 209 7.97 -7.72 -11.32
C ASP A 209 8.51 -6.52 -12.10
N ALA A 210 7.88 -6.22 -13.22
CA ALA A 210 8.15 -4.99 -13.97
C ALA A 210 7.23 -3.89 -13.45
N GLY A 211 7.75 -2.95 -12.65
CA GLY A 211 7.00 -1.85 -12.05
C GLY A 211 6.18 -1.06 -13.08
N HIS A 212 5.03 -0.50 -12.65
CA HIS A 212 4.08 0.23 -13.49
C HIS A 212 3.50 -0.60 -14.66
N GLY A 213 2.97 0.05 -15.70
CA GLY A 213 2.47 -0.58 -16.93
C GLY A 213 1.09 -0.09 -17.36
N GLY A 214 0.82 -0.13 -18.67
CA GLY A 214 -0.44 0.33 -19.25
C GLY A 214 -0.73 1.79 -18.91
N LYS A 215 -1.81 2.02 -18.16
CA LYS A 215 -2.25 3.36 -17.72
C LYS A 215 -1.38 4.00 -16.65
N ASP A 216 -0.56 3.21 -15.96
CA ASP A 216 0.42 3.70 -15.00
C ASP A 216 1.76 3.82 -15.71
N TYR A 217 2.20 5.06 -15.92
CA TYR A 217 3.39 5.35 -16.72
C TYR A 217 4.68 5.31 -15.92
N GLY A 218 4.58 5.38 -14.58
CA GLY A 218 5.70 5.75 -13.72
C GLY A 218 6.25 7.13 -14.07
N ALA A 219 7.51 7.37 -13.73
CA ALA A 219 8.20 8.60 -14.04
C ALA A 219 8.59 8.74 -15.53
N LYS A 220 8.77 9.99 -15.95
CA LYS A 220 9.21 10.35 -17.31
C LYS A 220 10.55 11.08 -17.25
N GLY A 221 11.50 10.59 -18.03
CA GLY A 221 12.77 11.26 -18.26
C GLY A 221 12.66 12.50 -19.15
N HIS A 222 13.69 13.33 -19.15
CA HIS A 222 13.74 14.59 -19.88
C HIS A 222 13.57 14.39 -21.40
N SER A 223 14.23 13.36 -21.93
CA SER A 223 14.17 12.98 -23.35
C SER A 223 13.11 11.89 -23.62
N GLY A 224 12.11 11.76 -22.73
CA GLY A 224 10.92 10.97 -22.95
C GLY A 224 11.00 9.48 -22.62
N LEU A 225 12.03 9.02 -21.90
CA LEU A 225 12.04 7.64 -21.39
C LEU A 225 10.94 7.47 -20.32
N TRP A 226 9.98 6.59 -20.59
CA TRP A 226 9.00 6.19 -19.59
C TRP A 226 9.55 5.04 -18.75
N GLU A 227 9.42 5.19 -17.43
CA GLU A 227 9.82 4.18 -16.46
C GLU A 227 9.21 2.80 -16.76
N LYS A 228 7.90 2.73 -17.03
CA LYS A 228 7.21 1.46 -17.33
C LYS A 228 7.86 0.65 -18.46
N HIS A 229 8.44 1.31 -19.47
CA HIS A 229 9.09 0.66 -20.61
C HIS A 229 10.51 0.20 -20.25
N LEU A 230 11.24 1.02 -19.49
CA LEU A 230 12.56 0.66 -18.97
C LEU A 230 12.45 -0.57 -18.05
N ASN A 231 11.50 -0.55 -17.10
CA ASN A 231 11.28 -1.64 -16.15
C ASN A 231 10.95 -2.96 -16.87
N LEU A 232 10.06 -2.92 -17.88
CA LEU A 232 9.74 -4.10 -18.69
C LEU A 232 10.97 -4.62 -19.46
N THR A 233 11.76 -3.72 -20.03
CA THR A 233 12.96 -4.09 -20.78
C THR A 233 13.98 -4.78 -19.87
N LEU A 234 14.22 -4.22 -18.69
CA LEU A 234 15.14 -4.79 -17.71
C LEU A 234 14.65 -6.11 -17.14
N ALA A 235 13.34 -6.24 -16.84
CA ALA A 235 12.74 -7.47 -16.37
C ALA A 235 12.90 -8.62 -17.38
N LYS A 236 12.69 -8.36 -18.67
CA LYS A 236 12.91 -9.35 -19.74
C LYS A 236 14.37 -9.77 -19.87
N ARG A 237 15.31 -8.82 -19.81
CA ARG A 237 16.75 -9.12 -19.83
C ARG A 237 17.16 -9.95 -18.61
N LEU A 238 16.66 -9.60 -17.42
CA LEU A 238 16.93 -10.32 -16.19
C LEU A 238 16.41 -11.76 -16.27
N LYS A 239 15.17 -11.95 -16.74
CA LYS A 239 14.60 -13.29 -17.01
C LYS A 239 15.48 -14.10 -17.94
N GLU A 240 15.90 -13.53 -19.07
CA GLU A 240 16.75 -14.22 -20.03
C GLU A 240 18.07 -14.70 -19.41
N ILE A 241 18.73 -13.85 -18.61
CA ILE A 241 20.00 -14.21 -17.96
C ILE A 241 19.79 -15.32 -16.92
N LEU A 242 18.77 -15.20 -16.07
CA LEU A 242 18.44 -16.19 -15.03
C LEU A 242 18.10 -17.56 -15.65
N GLU A 243 17.31 -17.58 -16.72
CA GLU A 243 16.91 -18.83 -17.40
C GLU A 243 18.06 -19.44 -18.20
N LYS A 244 18.73 -18.65 -19.05
CA LYS A 244 19.75 -19.20 -19.96
C LYS A 244 21.03 -19.58 -19.23
N ARG A 245 21.48 -18.75 -18.29
CA ARG A 245 22.78 -18.95 -17.62
C ARG A 245 22.66 -19.76 -16.34
N TYR A 246 21.74 -19.38 -15.47
CA TYR A 246 21.63 -19.98 -14.14
C TYR A 246 20.62 -21.13 -14.08
N LYS A 247 19.87 -21.36 -15.17
CA LYS A 247 18.88 -22.43 -15.31
C LYS A 247 17.75 -22.34 -14.28
N TYR A 248 17.46 -21.15 -13.79
CA TYR A 248 16.33 -20.89 -12.89
C TYR A 248 15.01 -20.79 -13.65
N SER A 249 13.91 -21.05 -12.95
CA SER A 249 12.58 -20.80 -13.49
C SER A 249 12.21 -19.35 -13.20
N VAL A 250 11.72 -18.61 -14.20
CA VAL A 250 11.39 -17.20 -14.02
C VAL A 250 10.00 -16.86 -14.53
N TRP A 251 9.20 -16.20 -13.70
CA TRP A 251 7.88 -15.69 -14.06
C TRP A 251 7.90 -14.16 -14.08
N LEU A 252 7.37 -13.52 -15.13
CA LEU A 252 7.19 -12.05 -15.14
C LEU A 252 5.78 -11.70 -14.69
N THR A 253 5.62 -10.70 -13.82
CA THR A 253 4.25 -10.20 -13.51
C THR A 253 3.57 -9.72 -14.78
N ARG A 254 4.31 -9.04 -15.67
CA ARG A 254 3.90 -8.71 -17.04
C ARG A 254 5.06 -8.88 -18.02
N ASP A 255 4.75 -9.38 -19.21
CA ASP A 255 5.66 -9.50 -20.35
C ASP A 255 5.29 -8.56 -21.51
N VAL A 256 4.22 -7.77 -21.35
CA VAL A 256 3.78 -6.70 -22.27
C VAL A 256 3.47 -5.42 -21.48
N ASP A 257 3.18 -4.32 -22.18
CA ASP A 257 2.78 -3.05 -21.55
C ASP A 257 1.31 -3.10 -21.09
N THR A 258 1.06 -3.81 -19.99
CA THR A 258 -0.26 -3.89 -19.35
C THR A 258 -0.22 -3.40 -17.91
N PHE A 259 -1.33 -2.86 -17.43
CA PHE A 259 -1.47 -2.41 -16.05
C PHE A 259 -1.80 -3.60 -15.15
N ILE A 260 -1.00 -3.78 -14.09
CA ILE A 260 -1.28 -4.72 -12.99
C ILE A 260 -1.37 -3.90 -11.71
N ALA A 261 -2.49 -4.05 -10.99
CA ALA A 261 -2.66 -3.36 -9.71
C ALA A 261 -1.60 -3.85 -8.72
N LEU A 262 -1.10 -2.96 -7.87
CA LEU A 262 -0.08 -3.30 -6.86
C LEU A 262 -0.48 -4.54 -6.04
N LYS A 263 -1.77 -4.60 -5.64
CA LYS A 263 -2.34 -5.73 -4.90
C LYS A 263 -2.12 -7.09 -5.57
N ASP A 264 -2.22 -7.14 -6.89
CA ASP A 264 -2.21 -8.38 -7.64
C ASP A 264 -0.78 -8.90 -7.87
N ARG A 265 0.23 -8.01 -7.87
CA ARG A 265 1.63 -8.36 -8.18
C ARG A 265 2.21 -9.35 -7.18
N GLY A 266 2.05 -9.08 -5.88
CA GLY A 266 2.48 -10.00 -4.82
C GLY A 266 1.64 -11.28 -4.78
N GLU A 267 0.32 -11.18 -5.00
CA GLU A 267 -0.57 -12.34 -5.06
C GLU A 267 -0.20 -13.32 -6.17
N MET A 268 0.24 -12.83 -7.34
CA MET A 268 0.74 -13.68 -8.42
C MET A 268 1.92 -14.54 -7.98
N ALA A 269 2.85 -13.95 -7.21
CA ALA A 269 4.02 -14.67 -6.70
C ALA A 269 3.64 -15.71 -5.64
N ASN A 270 2.72 -15.36 -4.74
CA ASN A 270 2.24 -16.29 -3.71
C ASN A 270 1.49 -17.47 -4.34
N LYS A 271 0.65 -17.24 -5.36
CA LYS A 271 -0.16 -18.29 -6.01
C LYS A 271 0.69 -19.35 -6.70
N ILE A 272 1.90 -19.02 -7.15
CA ILE A 272 2.83 -19.99 -7.77
C ILE A 272 3.90 -20.51 -6.82
N ASP A 273 3.83 -20.19 -5.52
CA ASP A 273 4.84 -20.58 -4.53
C ASP A 273 6.28 -20.22 -4.97
N ALA A 274 6.46 -18.96 -5.40
CA ALA A 274 7.76 -18.47 -5.82
C ALA A 274 8.76 -18.48 -4.66
N ASP A 275 10.02 -18.80 -4.95
CA ASP A 275 11.11 -18.80 -3.96
C ASP A 275 11.67 -17.40 -3.73
N LEU A 276 11.55 -16.50 -4.72
CA LEU A 276 12.00 -15.12 -4.64
C LEU A 276 11.10 -14.17 -5.43
N PHE A 277 11.01 -12.92 -4.98
CA PHE A 277 10.35 -11.84 -5.70
C PHE A 277 11.29 -10.64 -5.89
N VAL A 278 11.40 -10.13 -7.12
CA VAL A 278 12.26 -8.99 -7.45
C VAL A 278 11.45 -7.99 -8.27
N SER A 279 11.13 -6.84 -7.68
CA SER A 279 10.50 -5.73 -8.41
C SER A 279 11.55 -4.77 -8.95
N ILE A 280 11.40 -4.38 -10.22
CA ILE A 280 12.31 -3.47 -10.94
C ILE A 280 11.61 -2.13 -11.15
N HIS A 281 12.21 -1.07 -10.62
CA HIS A 281 11.76 0.32 -10.71
C HIS A 281 12.89 1.26 -11.16
N ALA A 282 12.54 2.47 -11.60
CA ALA A 282 13.48 3.52 -11.96
C ALA A 282 13.08 4.85 -11.33
N ASN A 283 13.75 5.16 -10.23
CA ASN A 283 13.51 6.28 -9.33
C ASN A 283 13.29 7.63 -10.03
N ALA A 284 12.67 8.54 -9.29
CA ALA A 284 12.46 9.92 -9.68
C ALA A 284 12.64 10.85 -8.48
N ALA A 285 13.19 12.03 -8.75
CA ALA A 285 13.28 13.12 -7.78
C ALA A 285 12.98 14.46 -8.45
N GLU A 286 12.41 15.38 -7.67
CA GLU A 286 12.24 16.78 -8.05
C GLU A 286 13.59 17.43 -8.34
N ARG A 287 14.56 17.19 -7.45
CA ARG A 287 15.95 17.61 -7.67
C ARG A 287 16.57 16.76 -8.78
N ARG A 288 16.58 17.29 -10.01
CA ARG A 288 17.08 16.62 -11.22
C ARG A 288 18.56 16.20 -11.17
N SER A 289 19.35 16.72 -10.22
CA SER A 289 20.74 16.27 -9.99
C SER A 289 20.85 14.99 -9.14
N ALA A 290 19.75 14.49 -8.56
CA ALA A 290 19.72 13.22 -7.86
C ALA A 290 20.11 12.08 -8.82
N ARG A 291 21.01 11.20 -8.36
CA ARG A 291 21.54 10.10 -9.17
C ARG A 291 21.97 8.92 -8.32
N GLY A 292 21.96 7.74 -8.92
CA GLY A 292 22.42 6.48 -8.35
C GLY A 292 21.32 5.44 -8.14
N PHE A 293 21.75 4.20 -7.93
CA PHE A 293 20.88 3.03 -7.75
C PHE A 293 20.89 2.54 -6.30
N GLU A 294 19.78 1.97 -5.88
CA GLU A 294 19.54 1.46 -4.52
C GLU A 294 18.64 0.24 -4.56
N THR A 295 18.70 -0.56 -3.49
CA THR A 295 17.85 -1.73 -3.33
C THR A 295 17.11 -1.63 -2.02
N TYR A 296 15.80 -1.83 -2.07
CA TYR A 296 14.92 -1.81 -0.94
C TYR A 296 14.49 -3.22 -0.57
N TYR A 297 14.43 -3.49 0.73
CA TYR A 297 13.64 -4.58 1.30
C TYR A 297 12.58 -3.98 2.24
N LEU A 298 11.70 -4.83 2.74
CA LEU A 298 10.61 -4.37 3.59
C LEU A 298 11.05 -4.09 5.02
N GLY A 299 10.67 -2.93 5.54
CA GLY A 299 10.84 -2.54 6.93
C GLY A 299 10.21 -1.18 7.20
N THR A 300 10.32 -0.73 8.45
CA THR A 300 9.88 0.61 8.86
C THR A 300 10.95 1.61 8.42
N ALA A 301 10.71 2.33 7.31
CA ALA A 301 11.71 3.23 6.74
C ALA A 301 12.26 4.20 7.79
N SER A 302 13.58 4.17 8.02
CA SER A 302 14.28 5.05 8.96
C SER A 302 14.75 6.37 8.35
N ASN A 303 14.42 6.64 7.07
CA ASN A 303 14.88 7.82 6.33
C ASN A 303 13.76 8.39 5.45
N GLU A 304 13.55 9.71 5.53
CA GLU A 304 12.57 10.48 4.74
C GLU A 304 12.59 10.15 3.24
N ARG A 305 13.77 9.93 2.65
CA ARG A 305 13.87 9.57 1.24
C ARG A 305 13.29 8.20 0.94
N ALA A 306 13.50 7.22 1.83
CA ALA A 306 12.91 5.89 1.68
C ALA A 306 11.38 5.96 1.80
N ILE A 307 10.88 6.79 2.71
CA ILE A 307 9.44 7.09 2.86
C ILE A 307 8.88 7.72 1.59
N ALA A 308 9.54 8.76 1.05
CA ALA A 308 9.10 9.44 -0.17
C ALA A 308 9.11 8.51 -1.39
N THR A 309 10.13 7.64 -1.52
CA THR A 309 10.16 6.61 -2.57
C THR A 309 9.00 5.63 -2.39
N ALA A 310 8.84 5.04 -1.20
CA ALA A 310 7.74 4.13 -0.92
C ALA A 310 6.36 4.78 -1.18
N ALA A 311 6.19 6.05 -0.82
CA ALA A 311 4.97 6.77 -1.06
C ALA A 311 4.66 6.91 -2.56
N ARG A 312 5.66 7.22 -3.37
CA ARG A 312 5.50 7.28 -4.82
C ARG A 312 5.13 5.93 -5.41
N GLU A 313 5.86 4.88 -5.04
CA GLU A 313 5.68 3.55 -5.61
C GLU A 313 4.38 2.89 -5.16
N ASN A 314 3.90 3.22 -3.97
CA ASN A 314 2.58 2.80 -3.49
C ASN A 314 1.44 3.58 -4.19
N GLY A 315 1.71 4.77 -4.75
CA GLY A 315 0.74 5.56 -5.52
C GLY A 315 -0.57 5.85 -4.74
N ASP A 316 -1.72 5.68 -5.41
CA ASP A 316 -3.06 5.85 -4.81
C ASP A 316 -3.29 5.00 -3.54
N LEU A 317 -2.52 3.91 -3.33
CA LEU A 317 -2.63 3.14 -2.09
C LEU A 317 -2.18 3.96 -0.88
N VAL A 318 -1.20 4.86 -1.01
CA VAL A 318 -0.81 5.79 0.08
C VAL A 318 -1.98 6.66 0.50
N HIS A 319 -2.78 7.16 -0.45
CA HIS A 319 -3.95 7.97 -0.14
C HIS A 319 -5.12 7.17 0.47
N SER A 320 -5.12 5.84 0.31
CA SER A 320 -6.06 4.93 0.99
C SER A 320 -5.52 4.35 2.30
N VAL A 321 -4.20 4.37 2.49
CA VAL A 321 -3.44 3.80 3.62
C VAL A 321 -2.56 4.90 4.23
N ALA A 322 -3.13 6.09 4.42
CA ALA A 322 -2.43 7.28 4.93
C ALA A 322 -2.05 7.20 6.41
N ASP A 323 -2.28 6.05 7.06
CA ASP A 323 -1.80 5.80 8.41
C ASP A 323 -0.41 5.16 8.31
N ASP A 324 0.63 5.90 8.71
CA ASP A 324 1.97 5.36 8.96
C ASP A 324 1.90 4.12 9.88
N VAL A 325 0.92 4.12 10.80
CA VAL A 325 0.59 3.01 11.69
C VAL A 325 0.14 1.74 10.94
N VAL A 326 -0.59 1.86 9.83
CA VAL A 326 -0.99 0.68 9.03
C VAL A 326 0.21 0.13 8.27
N GLN A 327 1.10 0.98 7.77
CA GLN A 327 2.34 0.53 7.14
C GLN A 327 3.29 -0.14 8.15
N GLU A 328 3.40 0.38 9.37
CA GLU A 328 4.13 -0.24 10.48
C GLU A 328 3.52 -1.58 10.91
N ILE A 329 2.19 -1.68 10.98
CA ILE A 329 1.47 -2.94 11.28
C ILE A 329 1.63 -3.96 10.15
N LEU A 330 1.64 -3.53 8.89
CA LEU A 330 1.91 -4.41 7.76
C LEU A 330 3.36 -4.91 7.79
N ALA A 331 4.32 -4.08 8.21
CA ALA A 331 5.71 -4.51 8.40
C ALA A 331 5.88 -5.46 9.61
N SER A 332 5.12 -5.26 10.70
CA SER A 332 5.23 -6.07 11.93
C SER A 332 4.64 -7.49 11.82
N LEU A 333 3.73 -7.73 10.87
CA LEU A 333 3.07 -9.03 10.63
C LEU A 333 3.92 -10.02 9.82
N ILE A 334 5.18 -9.68 9.53
CA ILE A 334 6.01 -10.40 8.57
C ILE A 334 7.00 -11.27 9.33
N SER A 335 7.14 -12.52 8.87
CA SER A 335 8.14 -13.43 9.41
C SER A 335 9.52 -12.77 9.39
N THR A 336 10.18 -12.74 10.55
CA THR A 336 11.57 -12.28 10.71
C THR A 336 12.49 -12.97 9.70
N THR A 337 12.23 -14.22 9.34
CA THR A 337 12.97 -14.95 8.30
C THR A 337 12.85 -14.28 6.93
N LYS A 338 11.63 -13.90 6.50
CA LYS A 338 11.42 -13.20 5.22
C LYS A 338 12.20 -11.88 5.21
N ILE A 339 12.14 -11.09 6.28
CA ILE A 339 12.84 -9.80 6.36
C ILE A 339 14.36 -10.00 6.29
N ASN A 340 14.89 -10.94 7.08
CA ASN A 340 16.32 -11.24 7.11
C ASN A 340 16.85 -11.71 5.74
N ASP A 341 16.13 -12.63 5.09
CA ASP A 341 16.50 -13.11 3.76
C ASP A 341 16.33 -12.03 2.68
N SER A 342 15.31 -11.18 2.79
CA SER A 342 15.15 -10.04 1.88
C SER A 342 16.29 -9.03 2.03
N SER A 343 16.73 -8.77 3.26
CA SER A 343 17.88 -7.91 3.55
C SER A 343 19.19 -8.50 3.00
N ARG A 344 19.43 -9.80 3.21
CA ARG A 344 20.57 -10.52 2.62
C ARG A 344 20.55 -10.47 1.10
N LEU A 345 19.40 -10.75 0.48
CA LEU A 345 19.20 -10.67 -0.96
C LEU A 345 19.49 -9.26 -1.48
N ALA A 346 18.94 -8.24 -0.82
CA ALA A 346 19.15 -6.84 -1.18
C ALA A 346 20.63 -6.47 -1.12
N ALA A 347 21.34 -6.91 -0.08
CA ALA A 347 22.78 -6.69 0.07
C ALA A 347 23.60 -7.34 -1.06
N LYS A 348 23.30 -8.59 -1.44
CA LYS A 348 24.00 -9.26 -2.54
C LYS A 348 23.77 -8.55 -3.87
N VAL A 349 22.52 -8.21 -4.18
CA VAL A 349 22.15 -7.49 -5.40
C VAL A 349 22.79 -6.10 -5.45
N GLN A 350 22.66 -5.30 -4.38
CA GLN A 350 23.26 -3.97 -4.29
C GLN A 350 24.79 -4.01 -4.41
N ASN A 351 25.45 -4.94 -3.70
CA ASN A 351 26.90 -5.08 -3.76
C ASN A 351 27.39 -5.44 -5.16
N LYS A 352 26.66 -6.31 -5.87
CA LYS A 352 27.04 -6.71 -7.21
C LYS A 352 26.83 -5.60 -8.24
N MET A 353 25.73 -4.85 -8.12
CA MET A 353 25.51 -3.63 -8.90
C MET A 353 26.61 -2.60 -8.61
N SER A 354 26.90 -2.33 -7.33
CA SER A 354 27.94 -1.40 -6.89
C SER A 354 29.30 -1.72 -7.51
N LYS A 355 29.81 -2.94 -7.29
CA LYS A 355 31.12 -3.37 -7.81
C LYS A 355 31.22 -3.32 -9.34
N THR A 356 30.12 -3.61 -10.04
CA THR A 356 30.14 -3.72 -11.51
C THR A 356 29.92 -2.37 -12.19
N LEU A 357 28.90 -1.63 -11.78
CA LEU A 357 28.46 -0.42 -12.47
C LEU A 357 29.38 0.77 -12.20
N THR A 358 29.84 0.95 -10.96
CA THR A 358 30.76 2.04 -10.60
C THR A 358 32.11 1.94 -11.32
N ARG A 359 32.60 0.71 -11.55
CA ARG A 359 33.83 0.44 -12.29
C ARG A 359 33.67 0.66 -13.81
N LYS A 360 32.49 0.38 -14.36
CA LYS A 360 32.27 0.39 -15.82
C LYS A 360 31.72 1.69 -16.36
N PHE A 361 31.05 2.47 -15.53
CA PHE A 361 30.34 3.66 -15.96
C PHE A 361 30.66 4.83 -15.04
N SER A 362 31.35 5.82 -15.58
CA SER A 362 31.62 7.07 -14.88
C SER A 362 30.31 7.72 -14.41
N GLY A 363 30.31 8.19 -13.16
CA GLY A 363 29.15 8.81 -12.52
C GLY A 363 28.04 7.85 -12.07
N ALA A 364 28.19 6.53 -12.25
CA ALA A 364 27.32 5.55 -11.59
C ALA A 364 27.60 5.56 -10.08
N ARG A 365 26.54 5.60 -9.27
CA ARG A 365 26.63 5.74 -7.81
C ARG A 365 25.75 4.72 -7.12
N SER A 366 26.32 4.01 -6.15
CA SER A 366 25.55 3.19 -5.21
C SER A 366 25.00 4.07 -4.11
N LEU A 367 23.72 3.90 -3.81
CA LEU A 367 23.02 4.57 -2.70
C LEU A 367 22.66 3.61 -1.56
N GLY A 368 23.14 2.37 -1.67
CA GLY A 368 23.09 1.37 -0.62
C GLY A 368 21.79 0.56 -0.60
N VAL A 369 21.68 -0.23 0.45
CA VAL A 369 20.46 -0.98 0.78
C VAL A 369 19.65 -0.15 1.77
N LYS A 370 18.34 -0.17 1.62
CA LYS A 370 17.40 0.54 2.49
C LYS A 370 16.21 -0.34 2.82
N GLU A 371 15.54 0.00 3.90
CA GLU A 371 14.23 -0.56 4.22
C GLU A 371 13.12 0.46 3.90
N GLY A 372 11.94 -0.02 3.56
CA GLY A 372 10.77 0.85 3.52
C GLY A 372 9.44 0.14 3.33
N PRO A 373 8.33 0.86 3.56
CA PRO A 373 6.98 0.31 3.58
C PRO A 373 6.41 0.15 2.16
N PHE A 374 7.10 -0.60 1.30
CA PHE A 374 6.64 -0.87 -0.05
C PHE A 374 5.54 -1.93 -0.03
N PHE A 375 4.34 -1.55 -0.48
CA PHE A 375 3.17 -2.41 -0.46
C PHE A 375 3.38 -3.68 -1.29
N VAL A 376 4.04 -3.56 -2.45
CA VAL A 376 4.37 -4.73 -3.29
C VAL A 376 5.25 -5.75 -2.58
N LEU A 377 6.16 -5.29 -1.71
CA LEU A 377 7.03 -6.17 -0.91
C LEU A 377 6.30 -6.72 0.32
N HIS A 378 5.29 -6.02 0.82
CA HIS A 378 4.49 -6.51 1.94
C HIS A 378 3.70 -7.77 1.56
N GLN A 379 3.10 -7.77 0.37
CA GLN A 379 2.16 -8.80 -0.04
C GLN A 379 2.76 -10.15 -0.37
N THR A 380 4.07 -10.24 -0.54
CA THR A 380 4.77 -11.49 -0.87
C THR A 380 4.95 -12.37 0.36
N SER A 381 4.92 -13.70 0.22
CA SER A 381 5.25 -14.63 1.31
C SER A 381 6.74 -15.03 1.34
N MET A 382 7.45 -14.86 0.22
CA MET A 382 8.86 -15.19 0.04
C MET A 382 9.78 -13.97 0.19
N PRO A 383 11.11 -14.14 0.28
CA PRO A 383 12.05 -13.02 0.29
C PRO A 383 11.87 -12.15 -0.96
N SER A 384 11.82 -10.84 -0.74
CA SER A 384 11.40 -9.89 -1.76
C SER A 384 12.16 -8.57 -1.69
N ILE A 385 12.59 -8.07 -2.84
CA ILE A 385 13.29 -6.78 -2.96
C ILE A 385 12.67 -5.90 -4.05
N LEU A 386 12.85 -4.60 -3.93
CA LEU A 386 12.59 -3.60 -4.98
C LEU A 386 13.92 -2.94 -5.35
N VAL A 387 14.28 -2.99 -6.62
CA VAL A 387 15.53 -2.43 -7.14
C VAL A 387 15.21 -1.13 -7.89
N GLU A 388 15.74 -0.02 -7.36
CA GLU A 388 15.74 1.26 -8.05
C GLU A 388 17.00 1.39 -8.90
N VAL A 389 16.84 1.27 -10.21
CA VAL A 389 17.97 1.10 -11.14
C VAL A 389 18.72 2.39 -11.48
N GLY A 390 18.18 3.54 -11.06
CA GLY A 390 18.71 4.87 -11.32
C GLY A 390 17.58 5.90 -11.45
N PHE A 391 17.92 7.18 -11.45
CA PHE A 391 16.96 8.27 -11.53
C PHE A 391 16.59 8.63 -12.98
N VAL A 392 15.41 8.25 -13.44
CA VAL A 392 14.98 8.59 -14.81
C VAL A 392 14.85 10.10 -15.04
N THR A 393 14.63 10.88 -13.97
CA THR A 393 14.50 12.36 -14.05
C THR A 393 15.84 13.09 -14.21
N ASN A 394 16.96 12.40 -14.01
CA ASN A 394 18.31 12.92 -14.22
C ASN A 394 18.77 12.65 -15.66
N ALA A 395 19.21 13.68 -16.38
CA ALA A 395 19.52 13.57 -17.82
C ALA A 395 20.69 12.61 -18.13
N ASP A 396 21.74 12.61 -17.30
CA ASP A 396 22.89 11.70 -17.49
C ASP A 396 22.50 10.26 -17.20
N GLU A 397 21.70 10.04 -16.16
CA GLU A 397 21.15 8.72 -15.83
C GLU A 397 20.21 8.23 -16.92
N GLU A 398 19.30 9.07 -17.42
CA GLU A 398 18.40 8.73 -18.53
C GLU A 398 19.19 8.28 -19.77
N LYS A 399 20.26 9.02 -20.13
CA LYS A 399 21.15 8.66 -21.24
C LYS A 399 21.78 7.28 -21.02
N ARG A 400 22.24 6.98 -19.80
CA ARG A 400 22.76 5.65 -19.45
C ARG A 400 21.66 4.59 -19.50
N LEU A 401 20.49 4.84 -18.91
CA LEU A 401 19.37 3.91 -18.84
C LEU A 401 18.79 3.57 -20.22
N LYS A 402 18.91 4.45 -21.22
CA LYS A 402 18.59 4.15 -22.63
C LYS A 402 19.62 3.24 -23.31
N SER A 403 20.85 3.17 -22.80
CA SER A 403 21.92 2.37 -23.41
C SER A 403 21.70 0.87 -23.19
N LYS A 404 21.62 0.10 -24.28
CA LYS A 404 21.56 -1.37 -24.23
C LYS A 404 22.73 -1.97 -23.45
N ASN A 405 23.93 -1.39 -23.57
CA ASN A 405 25.11 -1.87 -22.85
C ASN A 405 24.94 -1.67 -21.33
N TYR A 406 24.47 -0.50 -20.90
CA TYR A 406 24.21 -0.24 -19.48
C TYR A 406 23.11 -1.15 -18.93
N GLN A 407 21.99 -1.27 -19.65
CA GLN A 407 20.89 -2.18 -19.28
C GLN A 407 21.35 -3.64 -19.15
N ASN A 408 22.23 -4.11 -20.04
CA ASN A 408 22.80 -5.45 -19.96
C ASN A 408 23.64 -5.63 -18.70
N TRP A 409 24.57 -4.71 -18.41
CA TRP A 409 25.40 -4.78 -17.20
C TRP A 409 24.57 -4.67 -15.91
N LEU A 410 23.47 -3.92 -15.96
CA LEU A 410 22.56 -3.77 -14.83
C LEU A 410 21.80 -5.08 -14.56
N ALA A 411 21.12 -5.63 -15.56
CA ALA A 411 20.41 -6.91 -15.44
C ALA A 411 21.35 -8.07 -15.07
N GLU A 412 22.56 -8.09 -15.65
CA GLU A 412 23.63 -9.03 -15.33
C GLU A 412 24.09 -8.94 -13.87
N SER A 413 24.22 -7.72 -13.34
CA SER A 413 24.62 -7.52 -11.94
C SER A 413 23.52 -7.97 -10.97
N ILE A 414 22.25 -7.68 -11.29
CA ILE A 414 21.11 -8.15 -10.50
C ILE A 414 21.06 -9.69 -10.52
N ALA A 415 21.16 -10.31 -11.71
CA ALA A 415 21.12 -11.77 -11.86
C ALA A 415 22.23 -12.46 -11.05
N ARG A 416 23.45 -11.92 -11.08
CA ARG A 416 24.57 -12.43 -10.28
C ARG A 416 24.33 -12.29 -8.79
N GLY A 417 23.77 -11.17 -8.32
CA GLY A 417 23.43 -10.98 -6.91
C GLY A 417 22.38 -11.98 -6.41
N ILE A 418 21.33 -12.21 -7.22
CA ILE A 418 20.32 -13.23 -6.95
C ILE A 418 20.96 -14.63 -6.89
N HIS A 419 21.82 -14.95 -7.86
CA HIS A 419 22.52 -16.23 -7.88
C HIS A 419 23.41 -16.44 -6.65
N GLU A 420 24.17 -15.42 -6.24
CA GLU A 420 25.01 -15.48 -5.03
C GLU A 420 24.17 -15.71 -3.78
N PHE A 421 23.01 -15.06 -3.66
CA PHE A 421 22.08 -15.29 -2.56
C PHE A 421 21.56 -16.75 -2.55
N LEU A 422 21.10 -17.26 -3.70
CA LEU A 422 20.55 -18.62 -3.81
C LEU A 422 21.59 -19.73 -3.62
N LYS A 423 22.88 -19.44 -3.82
CA LYS A 423 23.98 -20.39 -3.59
C LYS A 423 24.47 -20.40 -2.15
N GLU A 424 24.16 -19.37 -1.36
CA GLU A 424 24.52 -19.31 0.04
C GLU A 424 23.66 -20.31 0.82
N LYS A 425 24.30 -21.24 1.55
CA LYS A 425 23.57 -22.08 2.50
C LYS A 425 22.94 -21.15 3.53
N ALA A 426 21.64 -21.32 3.83
CA ALA A 426 21.04 -20.65 4.97
C ALA A 426 21.92 -20.94 6.21
N PRO A 427 22.24 -19.95 7.05
CA PRO A 427 23.01 -20.21 8.26
C PRO A 427 22.30 -21.30 9.04
N SER A 428 23.02 -22.39 9.31
CA SER A 428 22.57 -23.44 10.23
C SER A 428 22.29 -22.75 11.57
N ILE A 429 21.05 -22.80 12.04
CA ILE A 429 20.71 -22.41 13.40
C ILE A 429 21.10 -23.54 14.34
#